data_AF-A0AAV6Q911-F1
#
_entry.id   AF-A0AAV6Q911-F1
#
_cell.length_a   1.000
_cell.length_b   1.000
_cell.length_c   1.000
_cell.angle_alpha   90.00
_cell.angle_beta   90.00
_cell.angle_gamma   90.00
#
_symmetry.space_group_name_H-M   'P 1'
#
loop_
_entity.id
_entity.type
_entity.pdbx_description
1 polymer ?
#
loop_
_entity_poly.entity_id
_entity_poly.type
_entity_poly.pdbx_seq_one_letter_code
_entity_poly.pdbx_strand_id
1 'polypeptide(L)'
;MFAVFVAVLCLVSVSHSSLACEDLLRPSDQLDSDHLEGRWNLVAGSLKNPAAAQVLKGLDSVTIDYSNSSYFHTHRNGSSCTVHHHEITLDGHIFSMPGLSWNFTGTLFSTCPDCLVAGINIDMATSKSLNIYLFSRRREVTQKEMEDFKAQADCLKLPPPVVMDPNKETCPKMRAIEKTEEEIN
;
A
#
# COMPACT_ATOMS: atom_id res chain seq x y z
N MET A 1 16.89 59.81 24.56
CA MET A 1 16.66 59.15 23.26
C MET A 1 16.71 57.64 23.47
N PHE A 2 15.57 57.02 23.22
CA PHE A 2 15.17 55.60 23.14
C PHE A 2 16.16 54.48 23.48
N ALA A 3 15.79 53.71 24.52
CA ALA A 3 16.30 52.37 24.80
C ALA A 3 15.74 51.37 23.77
N VAL A 4 16.62 50.67 23.05
CA VAL A 4 16.25 49.65 22.07
C VAL A 4 16.02 48.33 22.81
N PHE A 5 14.75 47.98 23.03
CA PHE A 5 14.38 46.63 23.46
C PHE A 5 14.43 45.71 22.24
N VAL A 6 15.51 44.92 22.13
CA VAL A 6 15.59 43.81 21.17
C VAL A 6 14.83 42.62 21.77
N ALA A 7 13.55 42.50 21.44
CA ALA A 7 12.78 41.30 21.75
C ALA A 7 13.21 40.18 20.79
N VAL A 8 14.02 39.24 21.30
CA VAL A 8 14.32 37.98 20.61
C VAL A 8 13.09 37.09 20.74
N LEU A 9 12.21 37.11 19.73
CA LEU A 9 11.13 36.15 19.59
C LEU A 9 11.74 34.79 19.23
N CYS A 10 11.97 33.95 20.24
CA CYS A 10 12.24 32.53 20.05
C CYS A 10 11.03 31.89 19.38
N LEU A 11 11.09 31.70 18.07
CA LEU A 11 10.15 30.88 17.30
C LEU A 11 10.33 29.43 17.73
N VAL A 12 9.63 29.02 18.77
CA VAL A 12 9.36 27.59 19.02
C VAL A 12 8.37 27.16 17.94
N SER A 13 8.90 26.84 16.76
CA SER A 13 8.13 26.23 15.68
C SER A 13 7.87 24.79 16.11
N VAL A 14 6.92 24.58 17.02
CA VAL A 14 6.45 23.24 17.37
C VAL A 14 5.80 22.68 16.11
N SER A 15 6.42 21.62 15.60
CA SER A 15 6.22 20.99 14.31
C SER A 15 4.79 20.46 14.11
N HIS A 16 3.86 21.34 13.74
CA HIS A 16 2.48 20.95 13.42
C HIS A 16 2.41 19.88 12.32
N SER A 17 3.37 19.89 11.40
CA SER A 17 3.53 18.87 10.35
C SER A 17 4.02 17.52 10.87
N SER A 18 4.84 17.47 11.93
CA SER A 18 5.34 16.19 12.44
C SER A 18 4.27 15.44 13.23
N LEU A 19 3.45 16.16 14.00
CA LEU A 19 2.28 15.58 14.68
C LEU A 19 1.26 15.04 13.68
N ALA A 20 1.00 15.77 12.59
CA ALA A 20 0.12 15.29 11.53
C ALA A 20 0.66 14.03 10.82
N CYS A 21 1.97 13.93 10.61
CA CYS A 21 2.57 12.73 10.04
C CYS A 21 2.53 11.52 10.97
N GLU A 22 2.66 11.73 12.29
CA GLU A 22 2.54 10.67 13.29
C GLU A 22 1.14 10.05 13.27
N ASP A 23 0.11 10.91 13.20
CA ASP A 23 -1.28 10.46 13.07
C ASP A 23 -1.54 9.74 11.74
N LEU A 24 -1.04 10.28 10.62
CA LEU A 24 -1.21 9.70 9.29
C LEU A 24 -0.49 8.37 9.10
N LEU A 25 0.64 8.16 9.78
CA LEU A 25 1.45 6.94 9.70
C LEU A 25 1.21 6.01 10.89
N ARG A 26 0.12 6.24 11.63
CA ARG A 26 -0.27 5.37 12.74
C ARG A 26 -0.59 3.96 12.21
N PRO A 27 0.05 2.92 12.74
CA PRO A 27 -0.29 1.55 12.38
C PRO A 27 -1.74 1.23 12.70
N SER A 28 -2.34 0.33 11.93
CA SER A 28 -3.73 -0.05 12.15
C SER A 28 -3.89 -0.87 13.43
N ASP A 29 -4.78 -0.44 14.31
CA ASP A 29 -5.08 -1.11 15.59
C ASP A 29 -6.10 -2.27 15.42
N GLN A 30 -6.71 -2.45 14.24
CA GLN A 30 -7.90 -3.30 14.02
C GLN A 30 -7.78 -4.32 12.87
N LEU A 31 -6.56 -4.70 12.47
CA LEU A 31 -6.39 -5.69 11.41
C LEU A 31 -6.26 -7.08 12.00
N ASP A 32 -7.38 -7.81 11.98
CA ASP A 32 -7.39 -9.26 12.05
C ASP A 32 -7.52 -9.87 10.65
N SER A 33 -7.32 -11.19 10.55
CA SER A 33 -7.41 -11.91 9.29
C SER A 33 -8.79 -11.76 8.63
N ASP A 34 -9.85 -11.63 9.43
CA ASP A 34 -11.23 -11.54 8.96
C ASP A 34 -11.47 -10.20 8.23
N HIS A 35 -10.88 -9.10 8.72
CA HIS A 35 -10.97 -7.80 8.06
C HIS A 35 -10.31 -7.82 6.67
N LEU A 36 -9.22 -8.56 6.51
CA LEU A 36 -8.48 -8.64 5.25
C LEU A 36 -9.13 -9.57 4.22
N GLU A 37 -10.01 -10.47 4.64
CA GLU A 37 -10.60 -11.51 3.80
C GLU A 37 -11.21 -10.97 2.49
N GLY A 38 -10.94 -11.66 1.39
CA GLY A 38 -11.48 -11.35 0.08
C GLY A 38 -10.68 -10.33 -0.73
N ARG A 39 -11.38 -9.70 -1.68
CA ARG A 39 -10.75 -8.89 -2.74
C ARG A 39 -10.47 -7.45 -2.32
N TRP A 40 -9.31 -6.95 -2.72
CA TRP A 40 -8.87 -5.58 -2.67
C TRP A 40 -8.35 -5.12 -4.04
N ASN A 41 -8.61 -3.88 -4.42
CA ASN A 41 -8.09 -3.26 -5.64
C ASN A 41 -6.96 -2.32 -5.27
N LEU A 42 -5.86 -2.35 -6.01
CA LEU A 42 -4.87 -1.29 -5.92
C LEU A 42 -5.43 -0.01 -6.55
N VAL A 43 -5.44 1.06 -5.79
CA VAL A 43 -5.91 2.38 -6.22
C VAL A 43 -4.72 3.27 -6.57
N ALA A 44 -3.68 3.26 -5.74
CA ALA A 44 -2.47 4.02 -6.00
C ALA A 44 -1.24 3.42 -5.32
N GLY A 45 -0.05 3.68 -5.87
CA GLY A 45 1.22 3.29 -5.27
C GLY A 45 2.25 4.41 -5.36
N SER A 46 2.99 4.64 -4.28
CA SER A 46 4.15 5.53 -4.28
C SER A 46 5.42 4.71 -4.05
N LEU A 47 6.30 4.74 -5.06
CA LEU A 47 7.46 3.86 -5.15
C LEU A 47 8.73 4.68 -5.32
N LYS A 48 9.77 4.34 -4.56
CA LYS A 48 11.06 5.03 -4.61
C LYS A 48 11.86 4.69 -5.87
N ASN A 49 11.70 3.46 -6.38
CA ASN A 49 12.35 3.02 -7.60
C ASN A 49 11.54 3.46 -8.84
N PRO A 50 12.08 4.32 -9.72
CA PRO A 50 11.35 4.83 -10.87
C PRO A 50 11.02 3.75 -11.92
N ALA A 51 11.86 2.71 -12.05
CA ALA A 51 11.56 1.60 -12.96
C ALA A 51 10.35 0.79 -12.45
N ALA A 52 10.26 0.55 -11.14
CA ALA A 52 9.10 -0.09 -10.54
C ALA A 52 7.83 0.77 -10.69
N ALA A 53 7.93 2.08 -10.52
CA ALA A 53 6.82 3.01 -10.76
C ALA A 53 6.35 2.98 -12.23
N GLN A 54 7.28 2.90 -13.19
CA GLN A 54 6.96 2.81 -14.61
C GLN A 54 6.30 1.48 -14.98
N VAL A 55 6.71 0.37 -14.35
CA VAL A 55 6.02 -0.92 -14.47
C VAL A 55 4.59 -0.79 -13.97
N LEU A 56 4.39 -0.27 -12.76
CA LEU A 56 3.05 -0.09 -12.18
C LEU A 56 2.15 0.76 -13.08
N LYS A 57 2.67 1.87 -13.62
CA LYS A 57 1.94 2.76 -14.53
C LYS A 57 1.50 2.07 -15.82
N GLY A 58 2.21 1.03 -16.26
CA GLY A 58 1.88 0.27 -17.46
C GLY A 58 0.80 -0.80 -17.26
N LEU A 59 0.41 -1.08 -16.02
CA LEU A 59 -0.63 -2.07 -15.71
C LEU A 59 -2.02 -1.44 -15.82
N ASP A 60 -2.98 -2.21 -16.32
CA ASP A 60 -4.38 -1.79 -16.36
C ASP A 60 -5.02 -1.88 -14.97
N SER A 61 -4.73 -2.95 -14.23
CA SER A 61 -5.22 -3.12 -12.86
C SER A 61 -4.36 -4.08 -12.05
N VAL A 62 -4.44 -3.94 -10.73
CA VAL A 62 -3.87 -4.88 -9.77
C VAL A 62 -4.91 -5.18 -8.70
N THR A 63 -5.08 -6.46 -8.38
CA THR A 63 -5.98 -6.93 -7.31
C THR A 63 -5.26 -7.90 -6.40
N ILE A 64 -5.64 -7.87 -5.13
CA ILE A 64 -5.23 -8.85 -4.12
C ILE A 64 -6.48 -9.56 -3.63
N ASP A 65 -6.50 -10.89 -3.68
CA ASP A 65 -7.52 -11.72 -3.05
C ASP A 65 -6.88 -12.45 -1.88
N TYR A 66 -7.18 -12.03 -0.65
CA TYR A 66 -6.66 -12.63 0.58
C TYR A 66 -7.61 -13.73 1.07
N SER A 67 -7.05 -14.88 1.44
CA SER A 67 -7.80 -15.96 2.08
C SER A 67 -6.89 -16.91 2.87
N ASN A 68 -7.30 -17.25 4.11
CA ASN A 68 -6.65 -18.24 4.97
C ASN A 68 -5.12 -18.08 5.09
N SER A 69 -4.64 -16.88 5.43
CA SER A 69 -3.20 -16.56 5.56
C SER A 69 -2.38 -16.73 4.27
N SER A 70 -3.06 -16.67 3.13
CA SER A 70 -2.46 -16.60 1.80
C SER A 70 -3.13 -15.50 1.01
N TYR A 71 -2.48 -15.06 -0.06
CA TYR A 71 -3.12 -14.14 -1.00
C TYR A 71 -2.72 -14.44 -2.45
N PHE A 72 -3.63 -14.11 -3.35
CA PHE A 72 -3.39 -14.06 -4.78
C PHE A 72 -3.20 -12.60 -5.20
N HIS A 73 -2.03 -12.28 -5.73
CA HIS A 73 -1.76 -11.00 -6.39
C HIS A 73 -1.93 -11.19 -7.90
N THR A 74 -2.88 -10.47 -8.47
CA THR A 74 -3.17 -10.53 -9.90
C THR A 74 -2.95 -9.16 -10.52
N HIS A 75 -2.18 -9.09 -11.60
CA HIS A 75 -2.11 -7.89 -12.45
C HIS A 75 -2.70 -8.16 -13.83
N ARG A 76 -3.32 -7.13 -14.40
CA ARG A 76 -3.82 -7.11 -15.78
C ARG A 76 -3.01 -6.16 -16.64
N ASN A 77 -2.71 -6.58 -17.86
CA ASN A 77 -2.19 -5.72 -18.92
C ASN A 77 -2.82 -6.12 -20.25
N GLY A 78 -3.71 -5.29 -20.76
CA GLY A 78 -4.55 -5.59 -21.90
C GLY A 78 -5.43 -6.82 -21.64
N SER A 79 -5.36 -7.81 -22.52
CA SER A 79 -6.07 -9.08 -22.36
C SER A 79 -5.37 -10.07 -21.42
N SER A 80 -4.12 -9.81 -21.02
CA SER A 80 -3.33 -10.73 -20.20
C SER A 80 -3.58 -10.54 -18.71
N CYS A 81 -3.67 -11.67 -17.99
CA CYS A 81 -3.74 -11.74 -16.54
C CYS A 81 -2.58 -12.60 -16.05
N THR A 82 -1.76 -12.07 -15.14
CA THR A 82 -0.75 -12.86 -14.43
C THR A 82 -1.09 -12.91 -12.97
N VAL A 83 -0.94 -14.08 -12.38
CA VAL A 83 -1.33 -14.37 -11.00
C VAL A 83 -0.12 -14.91 -10.27
N HIS A 84 0.10 -14.39 -9.08
CA HIS A 84 1.08 -14.86 -8.13
C HIS A 84 0.38 -15.26 -6.83
N HIS A 85 0.73 -16.43 -6.28
CA HIS A 85 0.23 -16.91 -5.00
C HIS A 85 1.35 -16.83 -3.96
N HIS A 86 1.04 -16.27 -2.79
CA HIS A 86 1.99 -16.08 -1.72
C HIS A 86 1.36 -16.40 -0.37
N GLU A 87 2.14 -17.03 0.50
CA GLU A 87 1.82 -17.10 1.91
C GLU A 87 2.09 -15.75 2.57
N ILE A 88 1.32 -15.44 3.62
CA ILE A 88 1.46 -14.22 4.40
C ILE A 88 1.26 -14.52 5.87
N THR A 89 2.15 -14.01 6.71
CA THR A 89 2.00 -14.07 8.16
C THR A 89 1.66 -12.68 8.67
N LEU A 90 0.60 -12.58 9.48
CA LEU A 90 0.14 -11.35 10.11
C LEU A 90 0.43 -11.40 11.61
N ASP A 91 1.02 -10.32 12.12
CA ASP A 91 1.20 -10.06 13.55
C ASP A 91 0.71 -8.63 13.83
N GLY A 92 -0.59 -8.52 14.07
CA GLY A 92 -1.29 -7.24 14.14
C GLY A 92 -1.16 -6.45 12.83
N HIS A 93 -0.56 -5.26 12.90
CA HIS A 93 -0.33 -4.39 11.75
C HIS A 93 0.90 -4.78 10.92
N ILE A 94 1.72 -5.72 11.39
CA ILE A 94 2.92 -6.17 10.69
C ILE A 94 2.56 -7.38 9.85
N PHE A 95 2.98 -7.37 8.59
CA PHE A 95 2.89 -8.56 7.74
C PHE A 95 4.26 -8.97 7.22
N SER A 96 4.42 -10.26 6.99
CA SER A 96 5.61 -10.81 6.34
C SER A 96 5.24 -11.83 5.29
N MET A 97 6.06 -11.92 4.24
CA MET A 97 5.84 -12.82 3.10
C MET A 97 7.00 -13.80 3.02
N PRO A 98 6.91 -14.95 3.71
CA PRO A 98 7.97 -15.96 3.71
C PRO A 98 8.10 -16.62 2.33
N GLY A 99 9.32 -17.07 1.98
CA GLY A 99 9.54 -17.92 0.80
C GLY A 99 9.84 -17.19 -0.52
N LEU A 100 9.89 -15.87 -0.54
CA LEU A 100 10.54 -15.13 -1.64
C LEU A 100 12.06 -15.11 -1.41
N SER A 101 12.84 -14.83 -2.45
CA SER A 101 14.31 -14.66 -2.35
C SER A 101 14.75 -13.52 -1.41
N TRP A 102 13.79 -12.78 -0.85
CA TRP A 102 13.95 -11.69 0.12
C TRP A 102 12.82 -11.77 1.15
N ASN A 103 13.13 -11.59 2.44
CA ASN A 103 12.11 -11.44 3.48
C ASN A 103 11.56 -10.03 3.40
N PHE A 104 10.30 -9.88 2.98
CA PHE A 104 9.60 -8.60 3.01
C PHE A 104 8.86 -8.47 4.33
N THR A 105 9.08 -7.37 5.03
CA THR A 105 8.27 -6.96 6.18
C THR A 105 7.50 -5.70 5.79
N GLY A 106 6.20 -5.71 6.01
CA GLY A 106 5.35 -4.56 5.78
C GLY A 106 4.57 -4.13 7.00
N THR A 107 4.08 -2.91 6.95
CA THR A 107 3.25 -2.27 7.97
C THR A 107 1.94 -1.85 7.31
N LEU A 108 0.84 -2.12 7.97
CA LEU A 108 -0.49 -1.70 7.55
C LEU A 108 -0.89 -0.43 8.32
N PHE A 109 -1.22 0.62 7.60
CA PHE A 109 -1.66 1.90 8.16
C PHE A 109 -3.18 2.04 8.05
N SER A 110 -3.80 2.59 9.09
CA SER A 110 -5.23 2.91 9.08
C SER A 110 -5.49 4.10 8.15
N THR A 111 -6.55 4.02 7.33
CA THR A 111 -6.93 5.12 6.43
C THR A 111 -8.44 5.35 6.40
N CYS A 112 -9.19 4.37 5.92
CA CYS A 112 -10.64 4.47 5.76
C CYS A 112 -11.30 3.11 6.09
N PRO A 113 -12.64 3.05 6.32
CA PRO A 113 -13.31 1.80 6.71
C PRO A 113 -13.20 0.65 5.70
N ASP A 114 -12.97 0.96 4.42
CA ASP A 114 -12.86 0.00 3.33
C ASP A 114 -11.58 0.21 2.48
N CYS A 115 -10.56 0.82 3.09
CA CYS A 115 -9.25 1.09 2.50
C CYS A 115 -8.13 0.57 3.40
N LEU A 116 -7.00 0.27 2.79
CA LEU A 116 -5.81 -0.20 3.49
C LEU A 116 -4.58 0.42 2.84
N VAL A 117 -3.66 0.98 3.62
CA VAL A 117 -2.35 1.36 3.09
C VAL A 117 -1.31 0.38 3.60
N ALA A 118 -0.63 -0.29 2.67
CA ALA A 118 0.45 -1.20 2.97
C ALA A 118 1.80 -0.54 2.66
N GLY A 119 2.59 -0.28 3.70
CA GLY A 119 4.01 0.05 3.57
C GLY A 119 4.85 -1.22 3.47
N ILE A 120 5.62 -1.37 2.40
CA ILE A 120 6.47 -2.53 2.16
C ILE A 120 7.93 -2.12 2.24
N ASN A 121 8.64 -2.69 3.21
CA ASN A 121 10.08 -2.55 3.30
C ASN A 121 10.74 -3.64 2.45
N ILE A 122 11.55 -3.19 1.51
CA ILE A 122 12.35 -4.02 0.62
C ILE A 122 13.79 -3.91 1.12
N ASP A 123 14.30 -4.96 1.75
CA ASP A 123 15.67 -5.06 2.21
C ASP A 123 16.48 -5.90 1.21
N MET A 124 17.32 -5.23 0.42
CA MET A 124 18.30 -5.86 -0.45
C MET A 124 19.69 -5.62 0.14
N ALA A 125 20.64 -6.54 -0.12
CA ALA A 125 22.01 -6.45 0.41
C ALA A 125 22.70 -5.10 0.16
N THR A 126 22.31 -4.39 -0.90
CA THR A 126 22.88 -3.10 -1.32
C THR A 126 21.96 -1.90 -1.07
N SER A 127 20.69 -2.10 -0.71
CA SER A 127 19.73 -1.00 -0.57
C SER A 127 18.50 -1.37 0.24
N LYS A 128 18.01 -0.43 1.05
CA LYS A 128 16.69 -0.49 1.68
C LYS A 128 15.74 0.49 1.00
N SER A 129 14.56 0.01 0.62
CA SER A 129 13.51 0.82 0.01
C SER A 129 12.20 0.65 0.76
N LEU A 130 11.46 1.73 0.95
CA LEU A 130 10.08 1.71 1.42
C LEU A 130 9.20 2.17 0.25
N ASN A 131 8.12 1.42 0.00
CA ASN A 131 7.05 1.82 -0.90
C ASN A 131 5.74 1.75 -0.13
N ILE A 132 4.75 2.57 -0.51
CA ILE A 132 3.39 2.47 0.04
C ILE A 132 2.37 2.24 -1.07
N TYR A 133 1.35 1.45 -0.76
CA TYR A 133 0.28 1.10 -1.70
C TYR A 133 -1.08 1.29 -1.03
N LEU A 134 -1.96 2.06 -1.65
CA LEU A 134 -3.35 2.24 -1.25
C LEU A 134 -4.23 1.20 -1.93
N PHE A 135 -4.82 0.33 -1.13
CA PHE A 135 -5.82 -0.65 -1.53
C PHE A 135 -7.21 -0.20 -1.07
N SER A 136 -8.23 -0.56 -1.83
CA SER A 136 -9.63 -0.35 -1.44
C SER A 136 -10.53 -1.50 -1.91
N ARG A 137 -11.62 -1.72 -1.19
CA ARG A 137 -12.73 -2.59 -1.66
C ARG A 137 -13.40 -2.01 -2.91
N ARG A 138 -13.34 -0.69 -3.08
CA ARG A 138 -13.82 0.05 -4.25
C ARG A 138 -12.77 0.12 -5.37
N ARG A 139 -13.19 0.56 -6.55
CA ARG A 139 -12.30 0.87 -7.70
C ARG A 139 -11.60 2.22 -7.55
N GLU A 140 -12.22 3.13 -6.83
CA GLU A 140 -11.74 4.48 -6.57
C GLU A 140 -12.04 4.89 -5.13
N VAL A 141 -11.27 5.84 -4.63
CA VAL A 141 -11.45 6.45 -3.31
C VAL A 141 -11.94 7.88 -3.46
N THR A 142 -12.47 8.46 -2.39
CA THR A 142 -12.85 9.86 -2.35
C THR A 142 -11.61 10.76 -2.46
N GLN A 143 -11.84 12.02 -2.84
CA GLN A 143 -10.77 13.01 -2.93
C GLN A 143 -9.99 13.15 -1.60
N LYS A 144 -10.71 13.16 -0.47
CA LYS A 144 -10.11 13.25 0.87
C LYS A 144 -9.21 12.04 1.16
N GLU A 145 -9.69 10.82 0.90
CA GLU A 145 -8.90 9.59 1.11
C GLU A 145 -7.63 9.57 0.24
N MET A 146 -7.71 10.09 -1.00
CA MET A 146 -6.53 10.24 -1.86
C MET A 146 -5.57 11.32 -1.38
N GLU A 147 -6.07 12.42 -0.82
CA GLU A 147 -5.24 13.48 -0.21
C GLU A 147 -4.52 12.98 1.04
N ASP A 148 -5.20 12.21 1.90
CA ASP A 148 -4.60 11.58 3.08
C ASP A 148 -3.46 10.63 2.65
N PHE A 149 -3.66 9.83 1.59
CA PHE A 149 -2.61 8.96 1.04
C PHE A 149 -1.42 9.74 0.45
N LYS A 150 -1.66 10.86 -0.25
CA LYS A 150 -0.58 11.74 -0.73
C LYS A 150 0.19 12.34 0.43
N ALA A 151 -0.49 12.77 1.50
CA ALA A 151 0.15 13.27 2.70
C ALA A 151 1.01 12.19 3.38
N GLN A 152 0.56 10.92 3.43
CA GLN A 152 1.39 9.80 3.89
C GLN A 152 2.65 9.63 3.02
N ALA A 153 2.53 9.71 1.69
CA ALA A 153 3.68 9.66 0.78
C ALA A 153 4.67 10.80 1.06
N ASP A 154 4.17 12.02 1.26
CA ASP A 154 4.97 13.20 1.57
C ASP A 154 5.68 13.08 2.93
N CYS A 155 4.99 12.59 3.97
CA CYS A 155 5.58 12.30 5.28
C CYS A 155 6.75 11.32 5.17
N LEU A 156 6.64 10.33 4.29
CA LEU A 156 7.67 9.33 4.01
C LEU A 156 8.70 9.78 2.95
N LYS A 157 8.57 11.00 2.42
CA LYS A 157 9.42 11.57 1.36
C LYS A 157 9.46 10.69 0.11
N LEU A 158 8.34 10.08 -0.23
CA LEU A 158 8.18 9.25 -1.42
C LEU A 158 7.72 10.12 -2.61
N PRO A 159 7.94 9.67 -3.86
CA PRO A 159 7.47 10.39 -5.03
C PRO A 159 5.94 10.52 -5.10
N PRO A 160 5.40 11.39 -5.96
CA PRO A 160 3.97 11.44 -6.23
C PRO A 160 3.42 10.05 -6.63
N PRO A 161 2.25 9.65 -6.11
CA PRO A 161 1.71 8.33 -6.41
C PRO A 161 1.39 8.11 -7.90
N VAL A 162 1.63 6.90 -8.36
CA VAL A 162 1.00 6.35 -9.56
C VAL A 162 -0.42 5.96 -9.20
N VAL A 163 -1.41 6.54 -9.88
CA VAL A 163 -2.84 6.26 -9.67
C VAL A 163 -3.32 5.33 -10.77
N MET A 164 -4.00 4.26 -10.39
CA MET A 164 -4.61 3.31 -11.33
C MET A 164 -5.87 3.91 -11.94
N ASP A 165 -6.16 3.58 -13.21
CA ASP A 165 -7.41 4.00 -13.85
C ASP A 165 -8.57 3.09 -13.38
N PRO A 166 -9.58 3.62 -12.68
CA PRO A 166 -10.66 2.81 -12.11
C PRO A 166 -11.53 2.13 -13.18
N ASN A 167 -11.56 2.69 -14.40
CA ASN A 167 -12.37 2.21 -15.51
C ASN A 167 -11.74 1.04 -16.26
N LYS A 168 -10.46 0.76 -16.01
CA LYS A 168 -9.80 -0.40 -16.58
C LYS A 168 -10.38 -1.68 -16.00
N GLU A 169 -10.53 -2.68 -16.87
CA GLU A 169 -11.02 -3.98 -16.46
C GLU A 169 -10.09 -4.64 -15.44
N THR A 170 -10.67 -5.48 -14.58
CA THR A 170 -9.92 -6.36 -13.69
C THR A 170 -9.94 -7.78 -14.19
N CYS A 171 -8.91 -8.54 -13.83
CA CYS A 171 -8.97 -9.99 -14.00
C CYS A 171 -10.12 -10.58 -13.15
N PRO A 172 -10.72 -11.70 -13.60
CA PRO A 172 -11.73 -12.42 -12.84
C PRO A 172 -11.26 -12.78 -11.42
N LYS A 173 -12.22 -13.00 -10.51
CA LYS A 173 -11.93 -13.61 -9.21
C LYS A 173 -11.38 -15.00 -9.42
N MET A 174 -10.13 -15.21 -9.00
CA MET A 174 -9.68 -16.56 -8.73
C MET A 174 -10.39 -17.01 -7.47
N ARG A 175 -11.34 -17.92 -7.64
CA ARG A 175 -11.83 -18.71 -6.51
C ARG A 175 -10.64 -19.56 -6.06
N ALA A 176 -10.43 -19.66 -4.75
CA ALA A 176 -9.49 -20.60 -4.17
C ALA A 176 -9.65 -21.93 -4.90
N ILE A 177 -8.58 -22.36 -5.58
CA ILE A 177 -8.44 -23.58 -6.37
C ILE A 177 -9.65 -24.51 -6.21
N GLU A 178 -10.64 -24.41 -7.10
CA GLU A 178 -11.46 -25.60 -7.40
C GLU A 178 -10.44 -26.63 -7.86
N LYS A 179 -10.20 -27.64 -7.02
CA LYS A 179 -9.48 -28.84 -7.41
C LYS A 179 -10.08 -29.33 -8.71
N THR A 180 -9.42 -29.02 -9.83
CA THR A 180 -9.65 -29.71 -11.10
C THR A 180 -8.47 -30.66 -11.26
N GLU A 181 -8.42 -31.66 -10.38
CA GLU A 181 -8.09 -33.00 -10.83
C GLU A 181 -9.37 -33.54 -11.45
N GLU A 182 -9.52 -33.42 -12.78
CA GLU A 182 -10.01 -34.49 -13.64
C GLU A 182 -9.98 -34.05 -15.11
N GLU A 183 -9.74 -35.04 -15.97
CA GLU A 183 -9.72 -35.02 -17.44
C GLU A 183 -8.40 -34.68 -18.14
N ILE A 184 -7.37 -35.51 -17.90
CA ILE A 184 -6.70 -36.17 -19.03
C ILE A 184 -6.87 -37.68 -18.82
N ASN A 185 -7.87 -38.20 -19.51
CA ASN A 185 -8.01 -39.61 -19.87
C ASN A 185 -6.90 -39.99 -20.86
#